data_AF-A0A1D2I5A6-F1
#
_entry.id   AF-A0A1D2I5A6-F1
#
_cell.length_a   1.000
_cell.length_b   1.000
_cell.length_c   1.000
_cell.angle_alpha   90.00
_cell.angle_beta   90.00
_cell.angle_gamma   90.00
#
_symmetry.space_group_name_H-M   'P 1'
#
loop_
_entity.id
_entity.type
_entity.pdbx_description
1 polymer ?
#
loop_
_entity_poly.entity_id
_entity_poly.type
_entity_poly.pdbx_seq_one_letter_code
_entity_poly.pdbx_strand_id
1 'polypeptide(L)'
;MLEIKTLDKPDERRDFPRGHLEAVHMTGLDFAVAVFEPGWRWSESVGPLAGTPSCRIHHNGYVVQGRLHIRMDDGAESEVGPGDVFVCTPGHDAWVVGEEQAVVYDFAGAMAQSYAKAAG
;
A
#
# COMPACT_ATOMS: atom_id res chain seq x y z
N MET A 1 24.64 3.80 -14.53
CA MET A 1 24.70 2.80 -13.45
C MET A 1 23.56 1.83 -13.67
N LEU A 2 23.78 0.53 -13.46
CA LEU A 2 22.74 -0.50 -13.55
C LEU A 2 22.54 -1.11 -12.16
N GLU A 3 21.31 -1.09 -11.67
CA GLU A 3 20.91 -1.69 -10.40
C GLU A 3 19.81 -2.71 -10.66
N ILE A 4 19.87 -3.87 -9.99
CA ILE A 4 18.87 -4.93 -10.09
C ILE A 4 18.66 -5.46 -8.67
N LYS A 5 17.42 -5.43 -8.20
CA LYS A 5 17.00 -6.00 -6.91
C LYS A 5 15.82 -6.95 -7.13
N THR A 6 15.69 -7.94 -6.25
CA THR A 6 14.55 -8.86 -6.21
C THR A 6 13.76 -8.62 -4.93
N LEU A 7 12.44 -8.78 -5.00
CA LEU A 7 11.56 -8.73 -3.82
C LEU A 7 11.70 -9.98 -2.94
N ASP A 8 12.30 -11.06 -3.43
CA ASP A 8 12.62 -12.24 -2.61
C ASP A 8 13.66 -11.92 -1.52
N LYS A 9 14.40 -10.83 -1.70
CA LYS A 9 15.36 -10.30 -0.74
C LYS A 9 15.23 -8.78 -0.71
N PRO A 10 14.14 -8.27 -0.12
CA PRO A 10 13.86 -6.84 -0.09
C PRO A 10 14.85 -6.13 0.83
N ASP A 11 14.99 -4.82 0.66
CA ASP A 11 15.81 -4.01 1.57
C ASP A 11 15.11 -3.84 2.92
N GLU A 12 13.78 -3.75 2.90
CA GLU A 12 12.93 -3.63 4.08
C GLU A 12 11.70 -4.53 3.91
N ARG A 13 11.33 -5.24 4.99
CA ARG A 13 10.00 -5.84 5.14
C ARG A 13 9.32 -5.16 6.33
N ARG A 14 8.08 -4.73 6.15
CA ARG A 14 7.25 -4.16 7.23
C ARG A 14 5.97 -4.98 7.37
N ASP A 15 5.79 -5.63 8.52
CA ASP A 15 4.58 -6.34 8.87
C ASP A 15 3.63 -5.44 9.68
N PHE A 16 2.33 -5.55 9.44
CA PHE A 16 1.28 -4.86 10.16
C PHE A 16 0.05 -5.77 10.29
N PRO A 17 -0.92 -5.47 11.17
CA PRO A 17 -2.11 -6.31 11.30
C PRO A 17 -2.78 -6.58 9.94
N ARG A 18 -2.94 -7.86 9.59
CA ARG A 18 -3.57 -8.32 8.34
C ARG A 18 -2.84 -7.90 7.06
N GLY A 19 -1.53 -7.76 7.10
CA GLY A 19 -0.76 -7.54 5.88
C GLY A 19 0.72 -7.27 6.12
N HIS A 20 1.42 -7.05 5.03
CA HIS A 20 2.83 -6.68 5.06
C HIS A 20 3.20 -5.96 3.76
N LEU A 21 4.41 -5.42 3.72
CA LEU A 21 5.02 -4.98 2.49
C LEU A 21 6.51 -5.33 2.42
N GLU A 22 6.97 -5.56 1.20
CA GLU A 22 8.36 -5.63 0.79
C GLU A 22 8.73 -4.34 0.06
N ALA A 23 9.83 -3.69 0.46
CA ALA A 23 10.33 -2.48 -0.17
C ALA A 23 11.76 -2.66 -0.68
N VAL A 24 12.03 -2.06 -1.84
CA VAL A 24 13.37 -1.90 -2.39
C VAL A 24 13.64 -0.44 -2.73
N HIS A 25 14.86 -0.02 -2.43
CA HIS A 25 15.34 1.35 -2.60
C HIS A 25 16.49 1.36 -3.61
N MET A 26 16.32 2.08 -4.71
CA MET A 26 17.26 2.15 -5.82
C MET A 26 17.44 3.62 -6.23
N THR A 27 18.47 3.91 -7.03
CA THR A 27 18.67 5.28 -7.50
C THR A 27 17.50 5.73 -8.39
N GLY A 28 16.70 6.67 -7.87
CA GLY A 28 15.55 7.23 -8.58
C GLY A 28 14.30 6.35 -8.59
N LEU A 29 14.29 5.24 -7.86
CA LEU A 29 13.14 4.34 -7.75
C LEU A 29 13.03 3.77 -6.33
N ASP A 30 11.91 4.07 -5.71
CA ASP A 30 11.45 3.43 -4.49
C ASP A 30 10.21 2.61 -4.85
N PHE A 31 10.29 1.30 -4.66
CA PHE A 31 9.26 0.36 -5.08
C PHE A 31 8.83 -0.51 -3.90
N ALA A 32 7.52 -0.67 -3.73
CA ALA A 32 6.96 -1.52 -2.69
C ALA A 32 5.91 -2.47 -3.26
N VAL A 33 5.86 -3.67 -2.71
CA VAL A 33 4.75 -4.61 -2.89
C VAL A 33 4.04 -4.75 -1.57
N ALA A 34 2.75 -4.43 -1.56
CA ALA A 34 1.90 -4.60 -0.41
C ALA A 34 1.01 -5.81 -0.58
N VAL A 35 0.90 -6.63 0.46
CA VAL A 35 -0.03 -7.75 0.56
C VAL A 35 -0.99 -7.46 1.70
N PHE A 36 -2.28 -7.44 1.38
CA PHE A 36 -3.36 -7.18 2.31
C PHE A 36 -4.25 -8.41 2.41
N GLU A 37 -4.43 -8.92 3.62
CA GLU A 37 -5.24 -10.12 3.89
C GLU A 37 -6.75 -9.77 3.94
N PRO A 38 -7.64 -10.76 3.77
CA PRO A 38 -9.07 -10.57 4.02
C PRO A 38 -9.36 -9.93 5.38
N GLY A 39 -10.27 -8.95 5.39
CA GLY A 39 -10.58 -8.14 6.56
C GLY A 39 -9.55 -7.03 6.86
N TRP A 40 -8.47 -6.90 6.09
CA TRP A 40 -7.60 -5.73 6.17
C TRP A 40 -8.38 -4.45 5.84
N ARG A 41 -8.17 -3.42 6.68
CA ARG A 41 -8.68 -2.07 6.49
C ARG A 41 -7.66 -1.08 7.00
N TRP A 42 -7.31 -0.08 6.22
CA TRP A 42 -6.24 0.86 6.53
C TRP A 42 -6.44 1.49 7.91
N SER A 43 -7.63 2.02 8.22
CA SER A 43 -7.91 2.69 9.49
C SER A 43 -7.78 1.80 10.73
N GLU A 44 -7.90 0.48 10.58
CA GLU A 44 -7.77 -0.49 11.68
C GLU A 44 -6.37 -1.09 11.76
N SER A 45 -5.81 -1.44 10.61
CA SER A 45 -4.55 -2.17 10.49
C SER A 45 -3.33 -1.25 10.52
N VAL A 46 -3.45 -0.05 9.96
CA VAL A 46 -2.32 0.87 9.74
C VAL A 46 -2.55 2.21 10.45
N GLY A 47 -3.79 2.67 10.55
CA GLY A 47 -4.17 3.91 11.24
C GLY A 47 -3.54 4.07 12.63
N PRO A 48 -3.58 3.04 13.53
CA PRO A 48 -2.95 3.13 14.84
C PRO A 48 -1.42 3.30 14.80
N LEU A 49 -0.75 2.75 13.77
CA LEU A 49 0.69 2.91 13.58
C LEU A 49 1.02 4.30 13.03
N ALA A 50 0.25 4.73 12.02
CA ALA A 50 0.44 6.02 11.35
C ALA A 50 0.01 7.23 12.19
N GLY A 51 -0.79 7.01 13.25
CA GLY A 51 -1.28 8.08 14.13
C GLY A 51 -2.20 9.08 13.43
N THR A 52 -2.84 8.68 12.33
CA THR A 52 -3.68 9.54 11.49
C THR A 52 -5.04 8.88 11.21
N PRO A 53 -6.11 9.68 11.00
CA PRO A 53 -7.45 9.13 10.77
C PRO A 53 -7.66 8.56 9.36
N SER A 54 -6.83 8.98 8.40
CA SER A 54 -6.84 8.51 7.00
C SER A 54 -5.41 8.40 6.48
N CYS A 55 -5.21 7.58 5.45
CA CYS A 55 -3.91 7.41 4.81
C CYS A 55 -3.43 8.72 4.21
N ARG A 56 -2.21 9.13 4.56
CA ARG A 56 -1.58 10.38 4.07
C ARG A 56 -0.49 10.13 3.04
N ILE A 57 -0.38 8.89 2.57
CA ILE A 57 0.57 8.50 1.53
C ILE A 57 -0.09 8.73 0.17
N HIS A 58 0.68 9.29 -0.77
CA HIS A 58 0.31 9.31 -2.18
C HIS A 58 0.69 7.97 -2.80
N HIS A 59 -0.26 7.34 -3.47
CA HIS A 59 -0.07 6.05 -4.12
C HIS A 59 -0.15 6.18 -5.64
N ASN A 60 0.80 5.55 -6.32
CA ASN A 60 0.67 5.22 -7.73
C ASN A 60 0.74 3.70 -7.81
N GLY A 61 -0.42 3.07 -7.94
CA GLY A 61 -0.58 1.64 -7.71
C GLY A 61 -0.92 0.85 -8.98
N TYR A 62 -0.50 -0.41 -9.01
CA TYR A 62 -0.97 -1.43 -9.92
C TYR A 62 -1.44 -2.64 -9.12
N VAL A 63 -2.68 -3.08 -9.34
CA VAL A 63 -3.25 -4.22 -8.62
C VAL A 63 -2.94 -5.51 -9.38
N VAL A 64 -2.25 -6.43 -8.72
CA VAL A 64 -1.86 -7.73 -9.28
C VAL A 64 -2.93 -8.79 -9.01
N GLN A 65 -3.46 -8.79 -7.79
CA GLN A 65 -4.37 -9.81 -7.28
C GLN A 65 -5.38 -9.18 -6.31
N GLY A 66 -6.56 -9.78 -6.20
CA GLY A 66 -7.59 -9.36 -5.26
C GLY A 66 -8.17 -7.99 -5.59
N ARG A 67 -8.88 -7.40 -4.63
CA ARG A 67 -9.58 -6.14 -4.82
C ARG A 67 -9.53 -5.29 -3.57
N LEU A 68 -9.33 -3.99 -3.76
CA LEU A 68 -9.46 -2.99 -2.72
C LEU A 68 -10.64 -2.07 -3.03
N HIS A 69 -11.38 -1.71 -2.00
CA HIS A 69 -12.26 -0.54 -2.04
C HIS A 69 -11.52 0.64 -1.43
N ILE A 70 -11.58 1.79 -2.08
CA ILE A 70 -10.97 3.04 -1.65
C ILE A 70 -12.07 4.04 -1.38
N ARG A 71 -12.00 4.70 -0.23
CA ARG A 71 -12.91 5.78 0.17
C ARG A 71 -12.12 7.01 0.55
N MET A 72 -12.28 8.08 -0.22
CA MET A 72 -11.66 9.37 0.00
C MET A 72 -12.36 10.13 1.14
N ASP A 73 -11.64 11.03 1.80
CA ASP A 73 -12.18 11.88 2.89
C ASP A 73 -13.31 12.81 2.40
N ASP A 74 -13.35 13.16 1.11
CA ASP A 74 -14.41 13.95 0.49
C ASP A 74 -15.67 13.13 0.13
N GLY A 75 -15.64 11.81 0.37
CA GLY A 75 -16.73 10.88 0.12
C GLY A 75 -16.70 10.22 -1.26
N ALA A 76 -15.73 10.52 -2.13
CA ALA A 76 -15.57 9.75 -3.37
C ALA A 76 -15.13 8.30 -3.08
N GLU A 77 -15.70 7.34 -3.80
CA GLU A 77 -15.44 5.91 -3.58
C GLU A 77 -15.28 5.17 -4.90
N SER A 78 -14.37 4.20 -4.93
CA SER A 78 -14.18 3.28 -6.07
C SER A 78 -13.51 2.00 -5.61
N GLU A 79 -13.73 0.93 -6.36
CA GLU A 79 -12.95 -0.30 -6.24
C GLU A 79 -11.83 -0.34 -7.28
N VAL A 80 -10.72 -0.99 -6.94
CA VAL A 80 -9.61 -1.32 -7.85
C VAL A 80 -9.31 -2.81 -7.75
N GLY A 81 -9.19 -3.48 -8.90
CA GLY A 81 -8.97 -4.93 -9.01
C GLY A 81 -7.86 -5.27 -10.01
N PRO A 82 -7.62 -6.56 -10.30
CA PRO A 82 -6.45 -7.00 -11.04
C PRO A 82 -6.36 -6.35 -12.43
N GLY A 83 -5.19 -5.77 -12.73
CA GLY A 83 -4.93 -5.05 -13.97
C GLY A 83 -5.19 -3.55 -13.92
N ASP A 84 -5.87 -3.05 -12.87
CA ASP A 84 -6.10 -1.62 -12.71
C ASP A 84 -4.82 -0.90 -12.29
N VAL A 85 -4.56 0.24 -12.94
CA VAL A 85 -3.56 1.23 -12.54
C VAL A 85 -4.31 2.41 -11.94
N PHE A 86 -3.90 2.86 -10.75
CA PHE A 86 -4.59 3.93 -10.05
C PHE A 86 -3.63 4.95 -9.44
N VAL A 87 -4.16 6.17 -9.26
CA VAL A 87 -3.53 7.21 -8.44
C VAL A 87 -4.48 7.49 -7.28
N CYS A 88 -3.98 7.39 -6.06
CA CYS A 88 -4.75 7.71 -4.85
C CYS A 88 -3.98 8.75 -4.04
N THR A 89 -4.51 9.96 -4.00
CA THR A 89 -3.91 11.07 -3.26
C THR A 89 -4.12 10.92 -1.75
N PRO A 90 -3.32 11.61 -0.91
CA PRO A 90 -3.52 11.63 0.53
C PRO A 90 -4.96 11.98 0.93
N GLY A 91 -5.48 11.29 1.96
CA GLY A 91 -6.84 11.47 2.48
C GLY A 91 -7.81 10.39 2.03
N HIS A 92 -7.54 9.14 2.43
CA HIS A 92 -8.41 7.99 2.13
C HIS A 92 -8.31 6.88 3.17
N ASP A 93 -9.36 6.09 3.28
CA ASP A 93 -9.34 4.75 3.87
C ASP A 93 -9.43 3.72 2.73
N ALA A 94 -8.95 2.51 2.97
CA ALA A 94 -9.05 1.42 2.00
C ALA A 94 -9.21 0.09 2.70
N TRP A 95 -9.88 -0.87 2.07
CA TRP A 95 -10.04 -2.21 2.62
C TRP A 95 -10.10 -3.28 1.54
N VAL A 96 -9.74 -4.51 1.91
CA VAL A 96 -9.87 -5.68 1.03
C VAL A 96 -11.35 -6.02 0.84
N VAL A 97 -11.75 -6.25 -0.41
CA VAL A 97 -13.09 -6.70 -0.77
C VAL A 97 -13.08 -8.22 -0.94
N GLY A 98 -13.89 -8.91 -0.13
CA GLY A 98 -14.04 -10.36 -0.18
C GLY A 98 -12.95 -11.12 0.57
N GLU A 99 -12.76 -12.38 0.17
CA GLU A 99 -11.93 -13.36 0.89
C GLU A 99 -10.58 -13.64 0.18
N GLU A 100 -10.26 -12.90 -0.88
CA GLU A 100 -8.98 -13.01 -1.58
C GLU A 100 -8.04 -11.90 -1.11
N GLN A 101 -6.77 -12.24 -0.84
CA GLN A 101 -5.75 -11.24 -0.54
C GLN A 101 -5.58 -10.25 -1.70
N ALA A 102 -5.40 -8.97 -1.39
CA ALA A 102 -5.04 -7.97 -2.37
C ALA A 102 -3.52 -7.82 -2.44
N VAL A 103 -2.95 -7.85 -3.65
CA VAL A 103 -1.52 -7.61 -3.90
C VAL A 103 -1.38 -6.39 -4.79
N VAL A 104 -0.67 -5.37 -4.29
CA VAL A 104 -0.52 -4.07 -4.97
C VAL A 104 0.94 -3.70 -5.10
N TYR A 105 1.34 -3.32 -6.30
CA TYR A 105 2.65 -2.73 -6.58
C TYR A 105 2.55 -1.22 -6.53
N ASP A 106 3.41 -0.56 -5.78
CA ASP A 106 3.43 0.90 -5.64
C ASP A 106 4.79 1.48 -6.02
N PHE A 107 4.75 2.51 -6.86
CA PHE A 107 5.91 3.19 -7.45
C PHE A 107 5.92 4.71 -7.16
N ALA A 108 5.07 5.21 -6.25
CA ALA A 108 5.11 6.61 -5.81
C ALA A 108 6.28 6.91 -4.84
N GLY A 109 6.95 5.88 -4.33
CA GLY A 109 8.07 5.96 -3.42
C GLY A 109 7.71 6.18 -1.96
N ALA A 110 6.71 7.02 -1.66
CA ALA A 110 6.25 7.25 -0.29
C ALA A 110 5.74 5.95 0.38
N MET A 111 5.17 5.03 -0.38
CA MET A 111 4.78 3.70 0.10
C MET A 111 5.99 2.90 0.63
N ALA A 112 7.10 2.91 -0.11
CA ALA A 112 8.34 2.24 0.28
C ALA A 112 9.09 2.98 1.41
N GLN A 113 8.98 4.31 1.49
CA GLN A 113 9.74 5.09 2.47
C GLN A 113 9.07 5.16 3.85
N SER A 114 7.75 5.32 3.92
CA SER A 114 7.09 5.83 5.14
C SER A 114 5.77 5.16 5.54
N TYR A 115 5.12 4.37 4.68
CA TYR A 115 3.86 3.70 5.02
C TYR A 115 3.97 2.79 6.27
N ALA A 116 2.92 2.61 7.07
CA ALA A 116 2.91 1.73 8.25
C ALA A 116 4.12 1.85 9.21
N LYS A 117 4.81 2.99 9.24
CA LYS A 117 5.81 3.31 10.25
C LYS A 117 5.13 4.03 11.41
N ALA A 118 5.62 3.80 12.62
CA ALA A 118 5.20 4.56 13.79
C ALA A 118 5.46 6.05 13.56
N ALA A 119 4.52 6.91 13.96
CA ALA A 119 4.81 8.32 14.14
C ALA A 119 5.93 8.45 15.20
N GLY A 120 7.05 9.06 14.81
CA GLY A 120 8.16 9.35 15.73
C GLY A 120 7.80 10.40 16.77
#